data_AF-A0A915ZR80-F1
#
_entry.id   AF-A0A915ZR80-F1
#
_cell.length_a   1.000
_cell.length_b   1.000
_cell.length_c   1.000
_cell.angle_alpha   90.00
_cell.angle_beta   90.00
_cell.angle_gamma   90.00
#
_symmetry.space_group_name_H-M   'P 1'
#
loop_
_entity.id
_entity.type
_entity.pdbx_description
1 polymer ?
#
loop_
_entity_poly.entity_id
_entity_poly.type
_entity_poly.pdbx_seq_one_letter_code
_entity_poly.pdbx_strand_id
1 'polypeptide(L)'
;MLTKYEPCRAYLENKLYPSRESWARYSIGKIFTAGVESTQQVESINGVLKKHLDRGTLLKELVKKVERELDKEAHYSRLNNYYGSNPSIGLPSTYETIFKDIDSILKECLTPIPLSLQRAQMKQALLYQETLIGEWL
;
A
#
# COMPACT_ATOMS: atom_id res chain seq x y z
N MET A 1 -22.52 27.60 -4.88
CA MET A 1 -22.23 26.83 -6.12
C MET A 1 -22.41 27.66 -7.38
N LEU A 2 -23.52 28.42 -7.51
CA LEU A 2 -23.86 29.24 -8.69
C LEU A 2 -23.11 30.57 -8.86
N THR A 3 -22.25 30.96 -7.92
CA THR A 3 -21.39 32.15 -8.02
C THR A 3 -20.06 31.87 -8.71
N LYS A 4 -19.62 30.60 -8.80
CA LYS A 4 -18.35 30.21 -9.44
C LYS A 4 -18.45 29.92 -10.94
N TYR A 5 -19.66 29.74 -11.48
CA TYR A 5 -19.89 29.33 -12.86
C TYR A 5 -20.93 30.23 -13.53
N GLU A 6 -20.67 31.54 -13.50
CA GLU A 6 -21.50 32.58 -14.13
C GLU A 6 -21.90 32.22 -15.58
N PRO A 7 -20.97 31.80 -16.46
CA PRO A 7 -21.30 31.49 -17.85
C PRO A 7 -22.34 30.37 -18.03
N CYS A 8 -22.48 29.50 -17.02
CA CYS A 8 -23.42 28.38 -17.04
C CYS A 8 -24.65 28.60 -16.15
N ARG A 9 -24.76 29.77 -15.49
CA ARG A 9 -25.86 30.06 -14.55
C ARG A 9 -27.22 29.93 -15.23
N ALA A 10 -27.36 30.52 -16.42
CA ALA A 10 -28.60 30.46 -17.17
C ALA A 10 -29.01 29.02 -17.54
N TYR A 11 -28.04 28.15 -17.83
CA TYR A 11 -28.31 26.73 -18.10
C TYR A 11 -28.72 25.98 -16.83
N LEU A 12 -28.00 26.19 -15.73
CA LEU A 12 -28.29 25.54 -14.45
C LEU A 12 -29.67 25.95 -13.90
N GLU A 13 -30.03 27.22 -13.99
CA GLU A 13 -31.31 27.71 -13.47
C GLU A 13 -32.49 27.42 -14.41
N ASN A 14 -32.31 27.58 -15.72
CA ASN A 14 -33.45 27.50 -16.65
C ASN A 14 -33.63 26.12 -17.29
N LYS A 15 -32.59 25.28 -17.33
CA LYS A 15 -32.66 23.93 -17.94
C LYS A 15 -32.55 22.83 -16.89
N LEU A 16 -31.63 22.95 -15.95
CA LEU A 16 -31.36 21.88 -14.98
C LEU A 16 -32.30 21.95 -13.76
N TYR A 17 -32.50 23.14 -13.18
CA TYR A 17 -33.31 23.31 -11.97
C TYR A 17 -34.80 22.91 -12.08
N PRO A 18 -35.48 23.09 -13.23
CA PRO A 18 -36.87 22.64 -13.40
C PRO A 18 -37.03 21.12 -13.36
N SER A 19 -36.01 20.36 -13.79
CA SER A 19 -36.00 18.89 -13.74
C SER A 19 -35.33 18.34 -12.47
N ARG A 20 -35.19 19.16 -11.42
CA ARG A 20 -34.51 18.78 -10.18
C ARG A 20 -35.06 17.53 -9.54
N GLU A 21 -36.36 17.25 -9.64
CA GLU A 21 -36.90 16.03 -9.05
C GLU A 21 -36.44 14.75 -9.78
N SER A 22 -36.07 14.87 -11.06
CA SER A 22 -35.57 13.76 -11.87
C SER A 22 -34.11 13.41 -11.58
N TRP A 23 -33.26 14.39 -11.26
CA TRP A 23 -31.84 14.17 -10.92
C TRP A 23 -31.53 14.24 -9.43
N ALA A 24 -32.26 15.03 -8.63
CA ALA A 24 -32.05 15.13 -7.18
C ALA A 24 -32.56 13.89 -6.43
N ARG A 25 -33.47 13.10 -7.03
CA ARG A 25 -33.80 11.76 -6.51
C ARG A 25 -32.60 10.81 -6.54
N TYR A 26 -31.62 11.04 -7.42
CA TYR A 26 -30.36 10.28 -7.43
C TYR A 26 -29.42 10.70 -6.28
N SER A 27 -29.58 11.89 -5.70
CA SER A 27 -28.72 12.39 -4.61
C SER A 27 -29.24 12.11 -3.20
N ILE A 28 -30.52 11.76 -3.02
CA ILE A 28 -31.07 11.45 -1.68
C ILE A 28 -31.03 9.94 -1.38
N GLY A 29 -30.79 9.08 -2.37
CA GLY A 29 -30.77 7.62 -2.23
C GLY A 29 -29.44 6.94 -2.55
N LYS A 30 -28.33 7.68 -2.66
CA LYS A 30 -27.02 7.08 -2.92
C LYS A 30 -26.05 7.35 -1.80
N ILE A 31 -25.75 6.30 -1.06
CA ILE A 31 -24.44 6.16 -0.42
C ILE A 31 -23.42 6.50 -1.50
N PHE A 32 -22.70 7.59 -1.30
CA PHE A 32 -21.58 7.99 -2.14
C PHE A 32 -20.51 6.91 -2.00
N THR A 33 -20.54 5.92 -2.89
CA THR A 33 -19.53 4.86 -3.03
C THR A 33 -18.36 5.28 -3.91
N ALA A 34 -18.22 6.58 -4.22
CA ALA A 34 -17.02 7.10 -4.86
C ALA A 34 -15.89 7.10 -3.81
N GLY A 35 -15.19 5.96 -3.73
CA GLY A 35 -14.15 5.68 -2.74
C GLY A 35 -14.41 4.45 -1.85
N VAL A 36 -15.25 3.49 -2.24
CA VAL A 36 -15.41 2.20 -1.50
C VAL A 36 -14.28 1.19 -1.79
N GLU A 37 -13.10 1.70 -2.09
CA GLU A 37 -11.87 0.95 -1.85
C GLU A 37 -11.34 1.45 -0.51
N SER A 38 -11.66 0.69 0.54
CA SER A 38 -11.05 0.87 1.84
C SER A 38 -9.54 0.77 1.66
N THR A 39 -8.76 1.72 2.20
CA THR A 39 -7.31 1.56 2.17
C THR A 39 -6.94 0.29 2.93
N GLN A 40 -5.82 -0.36 2.54
CA GLN A 40 -5.31 -1.55 3.22
C GLN A 40 -5.24 -1.36 4.75
N GLN A 41 -4.90 -0.15 5.20
CA GLN A 41 -4.91 0.25 6.61
C GLN A 41 -6.31 0.16 7.24
N VAL A 42 -7.35 0.71 6.59
CA VAL A 42 -8.72 0.68 7.11
C VAL A 42 -9.24 -0.76 7.14
N GLU A 43 -8.90 -1.60 6.16
CA GLU A 43 -9.27 -3.02 6.15
C GLU A 43 -8.61 -3.80 7.30
N SER A 44 -7.31 -3.57 7.51
CA SER A 44 -6.53 -4.17 8.60
C SER A 44 -7.13 -3.84 9.97
N ILE A 45 -7.41 -2.56 10.23
CA ILE A 45 -8.03 -2.10 11.48
C ILE A 45 -9.44 -2.67 11.64
N ASN A 46 -10.24 -2.70 10.57
CA ASN A 46 -11.57 -3.31 10.62
C ASN A 46 -11.50 -4.80 10.98
N GLY A 47 -10.48 -5.51 10.50
CA GLY A 47 -10.23 -6.91 10.87
C GLY A 47 -9.97 -7.07 12.37
N VAL A 48 -9.15 -6.18 12.96
CA VAL A 48 -8.84 -6.17 14.40
C VAL A 48 -10.09 -5.89 15.23
N LEU A 49 -10.87 -4.88 14.82
CA LEU A 49 -12.11 -4.49 15.51
C LEU A 49 -13.11 -5.64 15.50
N LYS A 50 -13.40 -6.22 14.33
CA LYS A 50 -14.31 -7.37 14.19
C LYS A 50 -13.88 -8.56 15.05
N LYS A 51 -12.57 -8.85 15.11
CA LYS A 51 -12.04 -9.98 15.89
C LYS A 51 -12.22 -9.82 17.40
N HIS A 52 -12.29 -8.59 17.91
CA HIS A 52 -12.19 -8.29 19.33
C HIS A 52 -13.43 -7.65 19.96
N LEU A 53 -14.32 -7.03 19.19
CA LEU A 53 -15.59 -6.52 19.71
C LEU A 53 -16.52 -7.64 20.20
N ASP A 54 -16.61 -8.75 19.47
CA ASP A 54 -17.57 -9.83 19.76
C ASP A 54 -17.17 -10.72 20.94
N ARG A 55 -15.99 -10.49 21.54
CA ARG A 55 -15.38 -11.38 22.54
C ARG A 55 -15.33 -10.82 23.97
N GLY A 56 -16.02 -9.70 24.23
CA GLY A 56 -15.98 -9.06 25.55
C GLY A 56 -14.60 -8.52 25.93
N THR A 57 -13.73 -8.27 24.93
CA THR A 57 -12.39 -7.74 25.13
C THR A 57 -12.47 -6.38 25.83
N LEU A 58 -11.66 -6.15 26.86
CA LEU A 58 -11.63 -4.85 27.52
C LEU A 58 -11.20 -3.76 26.55
N LEU A 59 -11.82 -2.57 26.63
CA LEU A 59 -11.51 -1.44 25.75
C LEU A 59 -10.01 -1.10 25.74
N LYS A 60 -9.36 -1.15 26.91
CA LYS A 60 -7.90 -0.94 27.06
C LYS A 60 -7.09 -1.95 26.23
N GLU A 61 -7.52 -3.20 26.17
CA GLU A 61 -6.82 -4.23 25.40
C GLU A 61 -7.07 -4.09 23.90
N LEU A 62 -8.27 -3.64 23.52
CA LEU A 62 -8.60 -3.33 22.13
C LEU A 62 -7.72 -2.18 21.61
N VAL A 63 -7.59 -1.09 22.37
CA VAL A 63 -6.73 0.05 22.03
C VAL A 63 -5.29 -0.41 21.78
N LYS A 64 -4.72 -1.21 22.68
CA LYS A 64 -3.36 -1.78 22.50
C LYS A 64 -3.20 -2.65 21.26
N LYS A 65 -4.28 -3.28 20.77
CA LYS A 65 -4.23 -4.10 19.55
C LYS A 65 -4.28 -3.22 18.31
N VAL A 66 -5.11 -2.18 18.33
CA VAL A 66 -5.16 -1.19 17.24
C VAL A 66 -3.82 -0.45 17.12
N GLU A 67 -3.25 0.01 18.22
CA GLU A 67 -1.92 0.65 18.26
C GLU A 67 -0.85 -0.23 17.63
N ARG A 68 -0.79 -1.52 18.02
CA ARG A 68 0.19 -2.47 17.46
C ARG A 68 0.06 -2.68 15.95
N GLU A 69 -1.17 -2.71 15.42
CA GLU A 69 -1.38 -2.87 13.99
C GLU A 69 -1.04 -1.59 13.21
N LEU A 70 -1.31 -0.41 13.80
CA LEU A 70 -0.84 0.86 13.26
C LEU A 70 0.70 0.94 13.22
N ASP A 71 1.36 0.53 14.31
CA ASP A 71 2.83 0.50 14.38
C ASP A 71 3.43 -0.45 13.34
N LYS A 72 2.82 -1.61 13.15
CA LYS A 72 3.21 -2.59 12.14
C LYS A 72 3.06 -2.02 10.73
N GLU A 73 1.92 -1.43 10.40
CA GLU A 73 1.67 -0.78 9.09
C GLU A 73 2.68 0.35 8.83
N ALA A 74 2.97 1.17 9.85
CA ALA A 74 3.96 2.24 9.78
C ALA A 74 5.37 1.70 9.54
N HIS A 75 5.75 0.60 10.21
CA HIS A 75 7.01 -0.08 9.99
C HIS A 75 7.13 -0.61 8.56
N TYR A 76 6.11 -1.30 8.03
CA TYR A 76 6.11 -1.76 6.64
C TYR A 76 6.19 -0.61 5.64
N SER A 77 5.48 0.49 5.89
CA SER A 77 5.54 1.68 5.03
C SER A 77 6.94 2.29 5.00
N ARG A 78 7.61 2.39 6.16
CA ARG A 78 9.00 2.86 6.24
C ARG A 78 9.96 1.93 5.48
N LEU A 79 9.80 0.62 5.65
CA LEU A 79 10.60 -0.39 4.95
C LEU A 79 10.41 -0.28 3.43
N ASN A 80 9.17 -0.15 2.97
CA ASN A 80 8.85 -0.01 1.55
C ASN A 80 9.45 1.27 0.97
N ASN A 81 9.36 2.39 1.71
CA ASN A 81 9.99 3.64 1.31
C ASN A 81 11.52 3.53 1.27
N TYR A 82 12.14 2.83 2.22
CA TYR A 82 13.57 2.56 2.22
C TYR A 82 14.00 1.76 0.98
N TYR A 83 13.31 0.68 0.65
CA TYR A 83 13.56 -0.07 -0.59
C TYR A 83 13.30 0.78 -1.84
N GLY A 84 12.22 1.56 -1.87
CA GLY A 84 11.87 2.47 -2.97
C GLY A 84 12.88 3.61 -3.17
N SER A 85 13.58 4.02 -2.11
CA SER A 85 14.62 5.05 -2.16
C SER A 85 15.99 4.47 -2.52
N ASN A 86 16.10 3.16 -2.72
CA ASN A 86 17.37 2.51 -2.93
C ASN A 86 17.92 2.75 -4.35
N PRO A 87 19.17 3.24 -4.50
CA PRO A 87 19.77 3.50 -5.81
C PRO A 87 19.94 2.24 -6.68
N SER A 88 19.85 1.02 -6.11
CA SER A 88 19.93 -0.21 -6.90
C SER A 88 18.70 -0.50 -7.75
N ILE A 89 17.58 0.21 -7.59
CA ILE A 89 16.45 0.10 -8.52
C ILE A 89 16.92 0.34 -9.98
N GLY A 90 18.04 1.05 -10.18
CA GLY A 90 18.71 1.27 -11.47
C GLY A 90 19.92 0.38 -11.79
N LEU A 91 20.22 -0.69 -11.02
CA LEU A 91 21.26 -1.69 -11.36
C LEU A 91 20.60 -2.88 -12.09
N PRO A 92 20.54 -2.89 -13.42
CA PRO A 92 20.29 -4.10 -14.19
C PRO A 92 21.51 -5.03 -14.08
N SER A 93 21.26 -6.35 -14.18
CA SER A 93 22.26 -7.41 -14.41
C SER A 93 23.41 -7.60 -13.40
N THR A 94 23.21 -7.31 -12.11
CA THR A 94 24.18 -7.68 -11.05
C THR A 94 24.39 -9.19 -10.91
N TYR A 95 23.36 -10.00 -11.17
CA TYR A 95 23.49 -11.46 -11.18
C TYR A 95 24.29 -12.00 -12.39
N GLU A 96 24.36 -11.26 -13.50
CA GLU A 96 25.13 -11.67 -14.68
C GLU A 96 26.61 -11.25 -14.58
N THR A 97 26.92 -10.32 -13.67
CA THR A 97 28.25 -9.74 -13.51
C THR A 97 28.92 -10.20 -12.22
N ILE A 98 28.31 -9.95 -11.07
CA ILE A 98 28.88 -10.23 -9.74
C ILE A 98 28.64 -11.69 -9.33
N PHE A 99 27.43 -12.20 -9.56
CA PHE A 99 27.04 -13.57 -9.16
C PHE A 99 26.95 -14.54 -10.34
N LYS A 100 27.72 -14.30 -11.40
CA LYS A 100 27.60 -15.03 -12.68
C LYS A 100 27.65 -16.54 -12.52
N ASP A 101 28.61 -17.04 -11.75
CA ASP A 101 28.82 -18.49 -11.57
C ASP A 101 27.65 -19.12 -10.80
N ILE A 102 27.16 -18.41 -9.78
CA ILE A 102 26.00 -18.86 -8.99
C ILE A 102 24.73 -18.82 -9.85
N ASP A 103 24.50 -17.75 -10.61
CA ASP A 103 23.35 -17.63 -11.51
C ASP A 103 23.36 -18.74 -12.59
N SER A 104 24.54 -19.14 -13.07
CA SER A 104 24.68 -20.27 -14.00
C SER A 104 24.19 -21.59 -13.40
N ILE A 105 24.60 -21.89 -12.16
CA ILE A 105 24.15 -23.10 -11.45
C ILE A 105 22.63 -23.03 -11.20
N LEU A 106 22.12 -21.88 -10.76
CA LEU A 106 20.70 -21.71 -10.47
C LEU A 106 19.84 -21.83 -11.73
N LYS A 107 20.31 -21.39 -12.90
CA LYS A 107 19.62 -21.57 -14.19
C LYS A 107 19.43 -23.05 -14.54
N GLU A 108 20.41 -23.90 -14.20
CA GLU A 108 20.34 -25.34 -14.47
C GLU A 108 19.40 -26.07 -13.49
N CYS A 109 19.32 -25.59 -12.24
CA CYS A 109 18.55 -26.25 -11.18
C CYS A 109 17.12 -25.72 -10.98
N LEU A 110 16.82 -24.47 -11.36
CA LEU A 110 15.57 -23.80 -11.00
C LEU A 110 14.70 -23.46 -12.20
N THR A 111 13.38 -23.52 -11.99
CA THR A 111 12.39 -22.97 -12.92
C THR A 111 12.36 -21.44 -12.84
N PRO A 112 11.79 -20.74 -13.85
CA PRO A 112 11.88 -19.28 -13.97
C PRO A 112 11.41 -18.50 -12.73
N ILE A 113 10.37 -18.98 -12.03
CA ILE A 113 9.81 -18.30 -10.85
C ILE A 113 10.80 -18.33 -9.68
N PRO A 114 11.27 -19.49 -9.15
CA PRO A 114 12.31 -19.52 -8.13
C PRO A 114 13.60 -18.81 -8.54
N LEU A 115 14.00 -18.93 -9.81
CA LEU A 115 15.20 -18.26 -10.32
C LEU A 115 15.08 -16.72 -10.22
N SER A 116 13.93 -16.17 -10.59
CA SER A 116 13.67 -14.73 -10.46
C SER A 116 13.76 -14.24 -9.01
N LEU A 117 13.28 -15.05 -8.06
CA LEU A 117 13.32 -14.71 -6.64
C LEU A 117 14.75 -14.72 -6.11
N GLN A 118 15.55 -15.71 -6.50
CA GLN A 118 16.97 -15.78 -6.14
C GLN A 118 17.76 -14.59 -6.69
N ARG A 119 17.50 -14.18 -7.94
CA ARG A 119 18.14 -12.98 -8.52
C ARG A 119 17.76 -11.70 -7.79
N ALA A 120 16.51 -11.58 -7.34
CA ALA A 120 16.08 -10.46 -6.51
C ALA A 120 16.85 -10.44 -5.18
N GLN A 121 17.05 -11.61 -4.55
CA GLN A 121 17.85 -11.73 -3.32
C GLN A 121 19.32 -11.38 -3.53
N MET A 122 19.95 -11.85 -4.63
CA MET A 122 21.32 -11.49 -4.99
C MET A 122 21.49 -9.97 -5.15
N LYS A 123 20.53 -9.31 -5.81
CA LYS A 123 20.53 -7.86 -5.95
C LYS A 123 20.41 -7.15 -4.61
N GLN A 124 19.62 -7.69 -3.69
CA GLN A 124 19.47 -7.18 -2.33
C GLN A 124 20.73 -7.40 -1.48
N ALA A 125 21.48 -8.49 -1.70
CA ALA A 125 22.70 -8.80 -0.95
C ALA A 125 23.75 -7.68 -1.02
N LEU A 126 23.83 -6.98 -2.16
CA LEU A 126 24.77 -5.88 -2.39
C LEU A 126 24.46 -4.61 -1.58
N LEU A 127 23.30 -4.56 -0.93
CA LEU A 127 22.82 -3.40 -0.21
C LEU A 127 23.00 -3.52 1.30
N TYR A 128 23.36 -4.71 1.79
CA TYR A 128 23.72 -4.86 3.19
C TYR A 128 25.08 -4.22 3.42
N GLN A 129 25.09 -3.06 4.09
CA GLN A 129 26.29 -2.59 4.76
C GLN A 129 26.40 -3.35 6.07
N GLU A 130 27.25 -4.38 6.11
CA GLU A 130 27.63 -4.99 7.36
C GLU A 130 28.45 -3.98 8.15
N THR A 131 27.92 -3.55 9.29
CA THR A 131 28.75 -2.88 10.29
C THR A 131 29.53 -4.00 10.97
N LEU A 132 30.84 -4.07 10.72
CA LEU A 132 31.74 -4.91 11.49
C LEU A 132 31.57 -4.52 12.96
N ILE A 133 30.87 -5.35 13.73
CA ILE A 133 30.85 -5.22 15.19
C ILE A 133 32.22 -5.71 15.63
N GLY A 134 33.16 -4.77 15.72
CA GLY A 134 34.44 -5.01 16.36
C GLY A 134 34.21 -5.38 17.82
N GLU A 135 34.94 -6.40 18.26
CA GLU A 135 35.12 -6.81 19.65
C GLU A 135 34.00 -7.66 20.27
N TRP A 136 34.08 -8.96 19.99
CA TRP A 136 33.96 -9.95 21.06
C TRP A 136 35.37 -10.50 21.32
N LEU A 137 36.09 -9.84 22.23
CA LEU A 137 37.26 -10.41 22.91
C LEU A 137 36.80 -11.44 23.94
#